data_AF-A0A7C7GD83-F1
#
_entry.id   AF-A0A7C7GD83-F1
#
_cell.length_a   1.000
_cell.length_b   1.000
_cell.length_c   1.000
_cell.angle_alpha   90.00
_cell.angle_beta   90.00
_cell.angle_gamma   90.00
#
_symmetry.space_group_name_H-M   'P 1'
#
loop_
_entity.id
_entity.type
_entity.pdbx_description
1 polymer ?
#
loop_
_entity_poly.entity_id
_entity_poly.type
_entity_poly.pdbx_seq_one_letter_code
_entity_poly.pdbx_strand_id
1 'polypeptide(L)'
;MARNIFRKRLSRNKIRERFDILNRQHQYDAGSELETNVDIGLLYEKMDLLPTKQKEALILFEISGFALKEIQEIQGDSLSAVKLRLSRGREKLKELLSDTVIKL
;
A
#
# COMPACT_ATOMS: atom_id res chain seq x y z
N MET A 1 -6.34 33.34 -8.18
CA MET A 1 -5.68 32.32 -7.33
C MET A 1 -6.53 31.06 -7.03
N ALA A 2 -7.85 31.03 -7.24
CA ALA A 2 -8.70 29.89 -6.87
C ALA A 2 -8.59 28.61 -7.74
N ARG A 3 -8.10 28.72 -8.99
CA ARG A 3 -8.12 27.61 -9.98
C ARG A 3 -7.19 26.43 -9.62
N ASN A 4 -6.06 26.70 -8.98
CA ASN A 4 -5.09 25.65 -8.59
C ASN A 4 -5.53 24.88 -7.33
N ILE A 5 -6.18 25.56 -6.39
CA ILE A 5 -6.65 24.95 -5.14
C ILE A 5 -7.80 23.98 -5.43
N PHE A 6 -8.73 24.38 -6.30
CA PHE A 6 -9.89 23.56 -6.66
C PHE A 6 -9.49 22.28 -7.41
N ARG A 7 -8.60 22.37 -8.41
CA ARG A 7 -8.06 21.19 -9.10
C ARG A 7 -7.30 20.25 -8.16
N LYS A 8 -6.48 20.79 -7.25
CA LYS A 8 -5.75 19.99 -6.26
C LYS A 8 -6.66 19.32 -5.24
N ARG A 9 -7.83 19.91 -4.93
CA ARG A 9 -8.83 19.30 -4.05
C ARG A 9 -9.61 18.19 -4.75
N LEU A 10 -10.01 18.41 -6.01
CA LEU A 10 -10.69 17.40 -6.83
C LEU A 10 -9.80 16.18 -7.13
N SER A 11 -8.51 16.41 -7.42
CA SER A 11 -7.55 15.31 -7.61
C SER A 11 -7.39 14.50 -6.34
N ARG A 12 -7.26 15.15 -5.18
CA ARG A 12 -7.13 14.46 -3.88
C ARG A 12 -8.37 13.63 -3.53
N ASN A 13 -9.58 14.14 -3.78
CA ASN A 13 -10.81 13.38 -3.54
C ASN A 13 -10.88 12.13 -4.43
N LYS A 14 -10.60 12.25 -5.73
CA LYS A 14 -10.60 11.11 -6.65
C LYS A 14 -9.54 10.05 -6.30
N ILE A 15 -8.35 10.50 -5.92
CA ILE A 15 -7.25 9.62 -5.50
C ILE A 15 -7.64 8.85 -4.23
N ARG A 16 -8.27 9.52 -3.27
CA ARG A 16 -8.76 8.89 -2.04
C ARG A 16 -9.88 7.88 -2.32
N GLU A 17 -10.88 8.26 -3.12
CA GLU A 17 -11.95 7.34 -3.54
C GLU A 17 -11.40 6.11 -4.25
N ARG A 18 -10.43 6.29 -5.16
CA ARG A 18 -9.76 5.18 -5.85
C ARG A 18 -9.06 4.24 -4.87
N PHE A 19 -8.35 4.79 -3.89
CA PHE A 19 -7.71 3.99 -2.84
C PHE A 19 -8.73 3.20 -2.01
N ASP A 20 -9.82 3.85 -1.59
CA ASP A 20 -10.87 3.22 -0.78
C ASP A 20 -11.57 2.07 -1.55
N ILE A 21 -11.75 2.21 -2.87
CA ILE A 21 -12.32 1.14 -3.73
C ILE A 21 -11.36 -0.05 -3.85
N LEU A 22 -10.09 0.20 -4.15
CA LEU A 22 -9.08 -0.86 -4.32
C LEU A 22 -8.90 -1.65 -3.02
N ASN A 23 -8.77 -0.95 -1.89
CA ASN A 23 -8.62 -1.59 -0.59
C ASN A 23 -9.83 -2.46 -0.23
N ARG A 24 -11.03 -2.05 -0.63
CA ARG A 24 -12.26 -2.83 -0.43
C ARG A 24 -12.31 -4.08 -1.30
N GLN A 25 -11.89 -3.99 -2.57
CA GLN A 25 -11.82 -5.16 -3.48
C GLN A 25 -10.89 -6.24 -2.92
N HIS A 26 -9.70 -5.86 -2.45
CA HIS A 26 -8.76 -6.82 -1.86
C HIS A 26 -9.29 -7.55 -0.62
N GLN A 27 -10.16 -6.91 0.16
CA GLN A 27 -10.80 -7.57 1.30
C GLN A 27 -11.80 -8.66 0.87
N TYR A 28 -12.36 -8.59 -0.33
CA TYR A 28 -13.33 -9.58 -0.85
C TYR A 28 -12.66 -10.72 -1.63
N ASP A 29 -11.52 -10.48 -2.28
CA ASP A 29 -10.82 -11.49 -3.10
C ASP A 29 -10.12 -12.58 -2.26
N ALA A 30 -9.88 -12.35 -0.96
CA ALA A 30 -9.28 -13.32 -0.03
C ALA A 30 -10.13 -14.58 0.26
N GLY A 31 -11.23 -14.80 -0.49
CA GLY A 31 -12.22 -15.85 -0.25
C GLY A 31 -12.38 -16.90 -1.36
N SER A 32 -11.67 -16.83 -2.49
CA SER A 32 -11.86 -17.77 -3.63
C SER A 32 -10.54 -18.26 -4.23
N GLU A 33 -10.32 -19.58 -4.24
CA GLU A 33 -9.13 -20.39 -4.67
C GLU A 33 -8.14 -20.80 -3.57
N LEU A 34 -8.24 -22.06 -3.11
CA LEU A 34 -7.65 -22.60 -1.88
C LEU A 34 -6.11 -22.58 -1.79
N GLU A 35 -5.37 -22.65 -2.89
CA GLU A 35 -3.89 -22.70 -2.84
C GLU A 35 -3.26 -21.31 -3.02
N THR A 36 -3.77 -20.50 -3.97
CA THR A 36 -3.31 -19.11 -4.15
C THR A 36 -3.75 -18.20 -3.00
N ASN A 37 -4.86 -18.49 -2.31
CA ASN A 37 -5.28 -17.74 -1.13
C ASN A 37 -4.35 -17.91 0.07
N VAL A 38 -3.67 -19.06 0.21
CA VAL A 38 -2.77 -19.27 1.36
C VAL A 38 -1.56 -18.32 1.27
N ASP A 39 -0.96 -18.21 0.08
CA ASP A 39 0.18 -17.33 -0.16
C ASP A 39 -0.20 -15.84 -0.08
N ILE A 40 -1.36 -15.47 -0.64
CA ILE A 40 -1.86 -14.09 -0.57
C ILE A 40 -2.25 -13.72 0.87
N GLY A 41 -2.93 -14.62 1.59
CA GLY A 41 -3.29 -14.44 2.99
C GLY A 41 -2.06 -14.27 3.87
N LEU A 42 -1.03 -15.10 3.67
CA LEU A 42 0.25 -15.00 4.37
C LEU A 42 0.95 -13.66 4.07
N LEU A 43 0.94 -13.21 2.81
CA LEU A 43 1.51 -11.92 2.43
C LEU A 43 0.83 -10.78 3.19
N TYR A 44 -0.51 -10.74 3.22
CA TYR A 44 -1.25 -9.72 3.95
C TYR A 44 -1.00 -9.78 5.46
N GLU A 45 -0.93 -10.98 6.05
CA GLU A 45 -0.56 -11.17 7.46
C GLU A 45 0.82 -10.58 7.77
N LYS A 46 1.83 -10.82 6.91
CA LYS A 46 3.16 -10.23 7.11
C LYS A 46 3.18 -8.73 6.87
N MET A 47 2.38 -8.22 5.93
CA MET A 47 2.21 -6.79 5.72
C MET A 47 1.57 -6.09 6.94
N ASP A 48 0.70 -6.76 7.70
CA ASP A 48 0.11 -6.26 8.94
C ASP A 48 1.12 -6.05 10.07
N LEU A 49 2.26 -6.75 10.02
CA LEU A 49 3.36 -6.57 10.97
C LEU A 49 4.24 -5.35 10.66
N LEU A 50 4.05 -4.71 9.50
CA LEU A 50 4.78 -3.51 9.13
C LEU A 50 4.20 -2.27 9.84
N PRO A 51 5.03 -1.25 10.14
CA PRO A 51 4.52 0.05 10.57
C PRO A 51 3.47 0.59 9.58
N THR A 52 2.36 1.14 10.10
CA THR A 52 1.19 1.53 9.30
C THR A 52 1.54 2.35 8.06
N LYS A 53 2.43 3.35 8.19
CA LYS A 53 2.85 4.21 7.08
C LYS A 53 3.70 3.48 6.03
N GLN A 54 4.42 2.42 6.39
CA GLN A 54 5.17 1.58 5.46
C GLN A 54 4.23 0.62 4.73
N LYS A 55 3.35 -0.07 5.47
CA LYS A 55 2.27 -0.90 4.89
C LYS A 55 1.44 -0.11 3.87
N GLU A 56 0.93 1.05 4.29
CA GLU A 56 0.13 1.93 3.44
C GLU A 56 0.90 2.36 2.18
N ALA A 57 2.19 2.70 2.30
CA ALA A 57 2.99 3.07 1.14
C ALA A 57 3.16 1.90 0.15
N LEU A 58 3.37 0.67 0.64
CA LEU A 58 3.47 -0.52 -0.20
C LEU A 58 2.14 -0.83 -0.92
N ILE A 59 1.01 -0.77 -0.21
CA ILE A 59 -0.32 -0.97 -0.81
C ILE A 59 -0.55 0.08 -1.90
N LEU A 60 -0.29 1.35 -1.59
CA LEU A 60 -0.49 2.44 -2.56
C LEU A 60 0.38 2.28 -3.80
N PHE A 61 1.64 1.88 -3.64
CA PHE A 61 2.58 1.79 -4.75
C PHE A 61 2.45 0.48 -5.54
N GLU A 62 2.62 -0.66 -4.88
CA GLU A 62 2.75 -1.97 -5.54
C GLU A 62 1.39 -2.54 -5.94
N ILE A 63 0.39 -2.38 -5.08
CA ILE A 63 -0.93 -2.99 -5.29
C ILE A 63 -1.84 -2.03 -6.07
N SER A 64 -1.84 -0.75 -5.68
CA SER A 64 -2.74 0.26 -6.24
C SER A 64 -2.15 1.09 -7.38
N GLY A 65 -0.85 0.92 -7.69
CA GLY A 65 -0.18 1.57 -8.82
C GLY A 65 -0.07 3.10 -8.76
N PHE A 66 -0.16 3.72 -7.58
CA PHE A 66 -0.01 5.17 -7.44
C PHE A 66 1.45 5.60 -7.64
N ALA A 67 1.65 6.74 -8.32
CA ALA A 67 2.97 7.34 -8.46
C ALA A 67 3.44 7.95 -7.12
N LEU A 68 4.76 8.00 -6.89
CA LEU A 68 5.34 8.52 -5.64
C LEU A 68 4.83 9.92 -5.25
N LYS A 69 4.56 10.79 -6.23
CA LYS A 69 3.99 12.13 -5.99
C LYS A 69 2.54 12.07 -5.52
N GLU A 70 1.74 11.14 -6.02
CA GLU A 70 0.37 10.94 -5.55
C GLU A 70 0.39 10.39 -4.12
N ILE A 71 1.26 9.42 -3.84
CA ILE A 71 1.44 8.85 -2.49
C ILE A 71 1.89 9.92 -1.50
N GLN A 72 2.79 10.81 -1.92
CA GLN A 72 3.19 11.97 -1.13
C GLN A 72 1.98 12.84 -0.75
N GLU A 73 1.10 13.12 -1.72
CA GLU A 73 -0.12 13.91 -1.47
C GLU A 73 -1.14 13.19 -0.59
N ILE A 74 -1.25 11.85 -0.70
CA ILE A 74 -2.12 11.01 0.13
C ILE A 74 -1.62 10.98 1.57
N GLN A 75 -0.33 10.67 1.78
CA GLN A 75 0.24 10.49 3.12
C GLN A 75 0.53 11.80 3.84
N GLY A 76 0.62 12.92 3.11
CA GLY A 76 0.88 14.24 3.68
C GLY A 76 2.34 14.47 4.08
N ASP A 77 3.28 13.75 3.48
CA ASP A 77 4.70 13.75 3.84
C ASP A 77 5.60 14.22 2.69
N SER A 78 6.93 14.18 2.88
CA SER A 78 7.89 14.48 1.80
C SER A 78 8.10 13.30 0.85
N LEU A 79 8.48 13.57 -0.40
CA LEU A 79 8.80 12.53 -1.38
C LEU A 79 9.90 11.58 -0.88
N SER A 80 10.90 12.13 -0.17
CA SER A 80 12.00 11.36 0.43
C SER A 80 11.50 10.43 1.53
N ALA A 81 10.55 10.87 2.35
CA ALA A 81 9.94 10.03 3.37
C ALA A 81 9.14 8.86 2.76
N VAL A 82 8.39 9.11 1.67
CA VAL A 82 7.68 8.04 0.93
C VAL A 82 8.66 7.01 0.39
N LYS A 83 9.74 7.44 -0.29
CA LYS A 83 10.78 6.53 -0.80
C LYS A 83 11.43 5.71 0.31
N LEU A 84 11.74 6.33 1.44
CA LEU A 84 12.33 5.64 2.58
C LEU A 84 11.39 4.60 3.17
N ARG A 85 10.08 4.89 3.27
CA ARG A 85 9.07 3.93 3.73
C ARG A 85 8.95 2.74 2.80
N LEU A 86 8.94 2.96 1.49
CA LEU A 86 8.93 1.88 0.50
C LEU A 86 10.18 1.01 0.64
N SER A 87 11.36 1.62 0.73
CA SER A 87 12.61 0.87 0.92
C SER A 87 12.59 0.01 2.18
N ARG A 88 12.30 0.62 3.34
CA ARG A 88 12.29 -0.07 4.64
C ARG A 88 11.16 -1.09 4.73
N GLY A 89 10.00 -0.79 4.16
CA GLY A 89 8.86 -1.71 4.10
C GLY A 89 9.20 -2.96 3.29
N ARG A 90 9.83 -2.81 2.13
CA ARG A 90 10.27 -3.96 1.30
C ARG A 90 11.31 -4.82 2.01
N GLU A 91 12.31 -4.17 2.61
CA GLU A 91 13.34 -4.87 3.40
C GLU A 91 12.71 -5.67 4.53
N LYS A 92 11.84 -5.05 5.32
CA LYS A 92 11.19 -5.73 6.44
C LYS A 92 10.25 -6.84 6.00
N LEU A 93 9.48 -6.62 4.94
CA LEU A 93 8.58 -7.64 4.40
C LEU A 93 9.37 -8.85 3.89
N LYS A 94 10.52 -8.62 3.24
CA LYS A 94 11.41 -9.70 2.80
C LYS A 94 11.93 -10.52 3.97
N GLU A 95 12.33 -9.90 5.08
CA GLU A 95 12.74 -10.60 6.31
C GLU A 95 11.60 -11.49 6.83
N LEU A 96 10.39 -10.92 6.99
CA LEU A 96 9.24 -11.63 7.53
C LEU A 96 8.81 -12.83 6.68
N LEU A 97 8.90 -12.70 5.35
CA LEU A 97 8.60 -13.80 4.43
C LEU A 97 9.70 -14.87 4.46
N SER A 98 10.98 -14.46 4.47
CA SER A 98 12.12 -15.38 4.55
C SER A 98 12.12 -16.21 5.84
N ASP A 99 11.79 -15.59 6.98
CA ASP A 99 11.67 -16.27 8.28
C ASP A 99 10.55 -17.33 8.28
N THR A 100 9.54 -17.17 7.44
CA THR A 100 8.43 -18.11 7.33
C THR A 100 8.79 -19.29 6.43
N VAL A 101 9.46 -19.03 5.30
CA VAL A 101 9.91 -20.08 4.36
C VAL A 101 10.96 -21.01 4.98
N ILE A 102 11.80 -20.52 5.89
CA ILE A 102 12.84 -21.34 6.55
C ILE A 102 12.26 -22.22 7.69
N LYS A 103 11.05 -21.94 8.17
CA LYS A 103 10.41 -22.67 9.28
C LYS A 103 9.40 -23.74 8.84
N LEU A 104 9.15 -23.87 7.54
CA LEU A 104 8.37 -24.94 6.93
C LEU A 104 9.30 -26.10 6.54
#